data_AF-A0A7S3A113-F1
#
_entry.id   AF-A0A7S3A113-F1
#
_cell.length_a   1.000
_cell.length_b   1.000
_cell.length_c   1.000
_cell.angle_alpha   90.00
_cell.angle_beta   90.00
_cell.angle_gamma   90.00
#
_symmetry.space_group_name_H-M   'P 1'
#
loop_
_entity.id
_entity.type
_entity.pdbx_description
1 polymer ?
#
loop_
_entity_poly.entity_id
_entity_poly.type
_entity_poly.pdbx_seq_one_letter_code
_entity_poly.pdbx_strand_id
1 'polypeptide(L)'
;MKEAEYVSNYILNGGDKEEFRAKFKNAMSDGFDPDVDLKSVGVANQTTMLKSETEEMAKYFEKTMMKKYGPQNLNDHYVAFNTICDATQERQDAMIELMDEELDMVLVVGGFNSSNTSHLQELAEHGGFTSYWVNEPTCIGMA
;
A
#
# COMPACT_ATOMS: atom_id res chain seq x y z
N MET A 1 -4.74 6.81 -5.81
CA MET A 1 -4.53 7.01 -7.27
C MET A 1 -4.35 8.47 -7.72
N LYS A 2 -5.25 9.41 -7.41
CA LYS A 2 -5.17 10.82 -7.90
C LYS A 2 -3.80 11.51 -7.74
N GLU A 3 -3.12 11.29 -6.61
CA GLU A 3 -1.79 11.89 -6.37
C GLU A 3 -0.71 11.25 -7.24
N ALA A 4 -0.73 9.92 -7.40
CA ALA A 4 0.20 9.22 -8.28
C ALA A 4 0.00 9.57 -9.75
N GLU A 5 -1.24 9.83 -10.17
CA GLU A 5 -1.55 10.37 -11.49
C GLU A 5 -0.93 11.76 -11.68
N TYR A 6 -1.06 12.65 -10.69
CA TYR A 6 -0.44 13.98 -10.71
C TYR A 6 1.08 13.88 -10.82
N VAL A 7 1.73 13.06 -9.98
CA VAL A 7 3.18 12.85 -10.02
C VAL A 7 3.61 12.27 -11.36
N SER A 8 2.87 11.30 -11.89
CA SER A 8 3.19 10.70 -13.20
C SER A 8 3.03 11.69 -14.35
N ASN A 9 2.02 12.56 -14.29
CA ASN A 9 1.86 13.63 -15.27
C ASN A 9 3.02 14.62 -15.21
N TYR A 10 3.45 15.01 -14.00
CA TYR A 10 4.61 15.86 -13.81
C TYR A 10 5.90 15.21 -14.36
N ILE A 11 6.11 13.92 -14.10
CA ILE A 11 7.23 13.16 -14.65
C ILE A 11 7.20 13.21 -16.18
N LEU A 12 6.05 12.96 -16.81
CA LEU A 12 5.93 12.87 -18.27
C LEU A 12 6.07 14.22 -18.95
N ASN A 13 5.33 15.22 -18.48
CA ASN A 13 5.08 16.47 -19.18
C ASN A 13 5.73 17.69 -18.52
N GLY A 14 6.31 17.54 -17.33
CA GLY A 14 6.72 18.66 -16.49
C GLY A 14 5.52 19.35 -15.83
N GLY A 15 5.77 20.48 -15.20
CA GLY A 15 4.75 21.27 -14.53
C GLY A 15 5.34 22.47 -13.80
N ASP A 16 4.54 23.07 -12.92
CA ASP A 16 5.02 24.10 -12.01
C ASP A 16 5.61 23.45 -10.74
N LYS A 17 6.92 23.63 -10.56
CA LYS A 17 7.66 23.11 -9.41
C LYS A 17 7.14 23.64 -8.07
N GLU A 18 6.77 24.92 -7.99
CA GLU A 18 6.29 25.51 -6.75
C GLU A 18 4.88 25.03 -6.42
N GLU A 19 4.03 24.80 -7.43
CA GLU A 19 2.73 24.14 -7.26
C GLU A 19 2.90 22.71 -6.73
N PHE A 20 3.80 21.93 -7.34
CA PHE A 20 4.11 20.57 -6.88
C PHE A 20 4.54 20.58 -5.42
N ARG A 21 5.48 21.48 -5.07
CA ARG A 21 6.02 21.58 -3.70
C ARG A 21 4.96 22.02 -2.70
N ALA A 22 4.07 22.93 -3.08
CA ALA A 22 2.95 23.34 -2.23
C ALA A 22 1.97 22.18 -1.99
N LYS A 23 1.67 21.38 -3.03
CA LYS A 23 0.77 20.23 -2.96
C LYS A 23 1.31 19.13 -2.04
N PHE A 24 2.59 18.81 -2.14
CA PHE A 24 3.23 17.71 -1.39
C PHE A 24 4.07 18.18 -0.18
N LYS A 25 3.83 19.39 0.34
CA LYS A 25 4.64 20.00 1.41
C LYS A 25 4.84 19.14 2.67
N ASN A 26 3.91 18.22 2.96
CA ASN A 26 3.96 17.33 4.12
C ASN A 26 4.43 15.90 3.77
N ALA A 27 4.76 15.65 2.51
CA ALA A 27 5.04 14.33 1.94
C ALA A 27 6.36 14.30 1.16
N MET A 28 7.28 15.22 1.45
CA MET A 28 8.61 15.29 0.84
C MET A 28 9.67 15.53 1.91
N SER A 29 10.89 15.06 1.66
CA SER A 29 12.05 15.35 2.50
C SER A 29 12.59 16.76 2.26
N ASP A 30 13.35 17.27 3.23
CA ASP A 30 14.09 18.53 3.07
C ASP A 30 15.04 18.45 1.87
N GLY A 31 14.99 19.48 1.02
CA GLY A 31 15.84 19.57 -0.17
C GLY A 31 15.33 18.81 -1.40
N PHE A 32 14.17 18.13 -1.33
CA PHE A 32 13.59 17.47 -2.50
C PHE A 32 13.29 18.45 -3.64
N ASP A 33 13.73 18.08 -4.85
CA ASP A 33 13.55 18.82 -6.09
C ASP A 33 12.86 17.95 -7.15
N PRO A 34 11.57 18.19 -7.47
CA PRO A 34 10.84 17.35 -8.40
C PRO A 34 11.41 17.36 -9.83
N ASP A 35 12.18 18.38 -10.24
CA ASP A 35 12.77 18.44 -11.59
C ASP A 35 14.05 17.59 -11.71
N VAL A 36 14.66 17.26 -10.58
CA VAL A 36 15.91 16.49 -10.50
C VAL A 36 15.63 15.09 -9.99
N ASP A 37 14.91 14.97 -8.88
CA ASP A 37 14.76 13.74 -8.12
C ASP A 37 13.74 12.79 -8.76
N LEU A 38 12.69 13.30 -9.42
CA LEU A 38 11.71 12.46 -10.12
C LEU A 38 12.24 11.86 -11.43
N LYS A 39 13.52 12.05 -11.75
CA LYS A 39 14.17 11.32 -12.85
C LYS A 39 14.27 9.83 -12.57
N SER A 40 14.31 9.43 -11.30
CA SER A 40 14.29 8.02 -10.91
C SER A 40 13.28 7.82 -9.79
N VAL A 41 12.48 6.76 -9.87
CA VAL A 41 11.41 6.49 -8.91
C VAL A 41 11.65 5.15 -8.22
N GLY A 42 11.74 5.20 -6.90
CA GLY A 42 11.69 4.02 -6.04
C GLY A 42 10.33 3.90 -5.38
N VAL A 43 9.69 2.74 -5.49
CA VAL A 43 8.46 2.43 -4.73
C VAL A 43 8.82 1.47 -3.60
N ALA A 44 8.46 1.84 -2.38
CA ALA A 44 8.61 1.00 -1.20
C ALA A 44 7.27 0.98 -0.44
N ASN A 45 7.05 -0.06 0.36
CA ASN A 45 5.81 -0.26 1.10
C ASN A 45 6.01 -0.22 2.61
N GLN A 46 4.95 0.10 3.34
CA GLN A 46 4.91 -0.20 4.78
C GLN A 46 4.69 -1.70 4.99
N THR A 47 5.31 -2.28 6.02
CA THR A 47 5.33 -3.73 6.27
C THR A 47 3.95 -4.37 6.48
N THR A 48 2.92 -3.57 6.77
CA THR A 48 1.57 -4.02 7.09
C THR A 48 0.50 -3.56 6.09
N MET A 49 0.89 -2.98 4.96
CA MET A 49 -0.06 -2.58 3.91
C MET A 49 -0.49 -3.77 3.05
N LEU A 50 -1.67 -3.66 2.43
CA LEU A 50 -2.13 -4.58 1.39
C LEU A 50 -1.13 -4.62 0.23
N LYS A 51 -0.75 -5.83 -0.15
CA LYS A 51 0.16 -6.05 -1.28
C LYS A 51 -0.45 -5.57 -2.60
N SER A 52 -1.74 -5.85 -2.81
CA SER A 52 -2.45 -5.52 -4.05
C SER A 52 -2.47 -4.03 -4.36
N GLU A 53 -2.73 -3.18 -3.35
CA GLU A 53 -2.77 -1.73 -3.53
C GLU A 53 -1.40 -1.16 -3.88
N THR A 54 -0.34 -1.65 -3.22
CA THR A 54 1.02 -1.19 -3.50
C THR A 54 1.55 -1.74 -4.82
N GLU A 55 1.17 -2.94 -5.22
CA GLU A 55 1.46 -3.48 -6.55
C GLU A 55 0.82 -2.66 -7.67
N GLU A 56 -0.41 -2.20 -7.49
CA GLU A 56 -1.07 -1.34 -8.47
C GLU A 56 -0.31 -0.03 -8.65
N MET A 57 0.09 0.60 -7.54
CA MET A 57 0.89 1.82 -7.55
C MET A 57 2.26 1.61 -8.19
N ALA A 58 2.92 0.50 -7.86
CA ALA A 58 4.21 0.12 -8.42
C ALA A 58 4.10 -0.02 -9.95
N LYS A 59 3.16 -0.83 -10.44
CA LYS A 59 2.91 -1.02 -11.88
C LYS A 59 2.55 0.29 -12.59
N TYR A 60 1.87 1.21 -11.89
CA TYR A 60 1.54 2.51 -12.46
C TYR A 60 2.80 3.35 -12.71
N PHE A 61 3.68 3.48 -11.72
CA PHE A 61 4.94 4.20 -11.88
C PHE A 61 5.90 3.51 -12.85
N GLU A 62 5.95 2.18 -12.86
CA GLU A 62 6.73 1.41 -13.86
C GLU A 62 6.33 1.81 -15.29
N LYS A 63 5.01 1.83 -15.58
CA LYS A 63 4.48 2.26 -16.88
C LYS A 63 4.81 3.71 -17.19
N THR A 64 4.77 4.60 -16.21
CA THR A 64 5.14 6.01 -16.36
C THR A 64 6.61 6.15 -16.75
N MET A 65 7.52 5.50 -16.03
CA MET A 65 8.95 5.56 -16.31
C MET A 65 9.29 4.90 -17.66
N MET A 66 8.63 3.78 -17.99
CA MET A 66 8.77 3.13 -19.29
C MET A 66 8.32 4.04 -20.44
N LYS A 67 7.24 4.82 -20.27
CA LYS A 67 6.80 5.82 -21.27
C LYS A 67 7.81 6.97 -21.43
N LYS A 68 8.46 7.41 -20.35
CA LYS A 68 9.41 8.53 -20.36
C LYS A 68 10.77 8.15 -20.94
N TYR A 69 11.34 7.03 -20.49
CA TYR A 69 12.73 6.65 -20.74
C TYR A 69 12.90 5.44 -21.66
N GLY A 70 11.79 4.76 -21.98
CA GLY A 70 11.79 3.53 -22.78
C GLY A 70 12.18 2.29 -21.96
N PRO A 71 11.88 1.08 -22.49
CA PRO A 71 12.12 -0.16 -21.77
C PRO A 71 13.62 -0.47 -21.56
N GLN A 72 14.50 0.05 -22.42
CA GLN A 72 15.95 -0.21 -22.33
C GLN A 72 16.60 0.50 -21.14
N ASN A 73 16.07 1.64 -20.71
CA ASN A 73 16.62 2.45 -19.62
C ASN A 73 15.79 2.34 -18.33
N LEU A 74 14.76 1.48 -18.30
CA LEU A 74 13.83 1.41 -17.18
C LEU A 74 14.54 1.10 -15.86
N ASN A 75 15.52 0.20 -15.88
CA ASN A 75 16.25 -0.23 -14.67
C ASN A 75 17.10 0.89 -14.04
N ASP A 76 17.47 1.93 -14.79
CA ASP A 76 18.21 3.09 -14.26
C ASP A 76 17.25 4.13 -13.62
N HIS A 77 15.97 4.02 -13.93
CA HIS A 77 14.95 5.02 -13.63
C HIS A 77 13.82 4.50 -12.73
N TYR A 78 13.74 3.19 -12.48
CA TYR A 78 12.67 2.61 -11.69
C TYR A 78 13.12 1.40 -10.88
N VAL A 79 12.69 1.36 -9.62
CA VAL A 79 12.84 0.19 -8.75
C VAL A 79 11.63 0.04 -7.83
N ALA A 80 11.14 -1.18 -7.66
CA ALA A 80 10.13 -1.52 -6.66
C ALA A 80 10.76 -2.42 -5.60
N PHE A 81 10.78 -1.96 -4.35
CA PHE A 81 11.22 -2.74 -3.21
C PHE A 81 10.02 -3.43 -2.59
N ASN A 82 10.01 -4.76 -2.62
CA ASN A 82 9.08 -5.51 -1.79
C ASN A 82 9.58 -5.52 -0.35
N THR A 83 9.14 -4.54 0.44
CA THR A 83 9.43 -4.41 1.87
C THR A 83 8.38 -5.08 2.76
N ILE A 84 7.44 -5.83 2.16
CA ILE A 84 6.43 -6.59 2.90
C ILE A 84 7.12 -7.80 3.54
N CYS A 85 6.87 -8.02 4.83
CA CYS A 85 7.36 -9.20 5.54
C CYS A 85 6.52 -10.42 5.15
N ASP A 86 7.16 -11.57 4.91
CA ASP A 86 6.48 -12.83 4.56
C ASP A 86 5.33 -13.19 5.52
N ALA A 87 5.47 -12.85 6.81
CA ALA A 87 4.45 -13.09 7.82
C ALA A 87 3.16 -12.25 7.64
N THR A 88 3.20 -11.14 6.91
CA THR A 88 2.00 -10.37 6.52
C THR A 88 1.31 -11.07 5.36
N GLN A 89 2.10 -11.58 4.40
CA GLN A 89 1.58 -12.29 3.23
C GLN A 89 0.91 -13.60 3.62
N GLU A 90 1.53 -14.43 4.46
CA GLU A 90 0.94 -15.69 4.93
C GLU A 90 -0.41 -15.48 5.64
N ARG A 91 -0.59 -14.36 6.35
CA ARG A 91 -1.84 -14.05 7.06
C ARG A 91 -2.95 -13.52 6.15
N GLN A 92 -2.59 -12.73 5.13
CA GLN A 92 -3.54 -12.28 4.11
C GLN A 92 -3.99 -13.46 3.24
N ASP A 93 -3.04 -14.29 2.81
CA ASP A 93 -3.32 -15.49 2.02
C ASP A 93 -4.22 -16.46 2.81
N ALA A 94 -3.91 -16.71 4.10
CA ALA A 94 -4.76 -17.52 4.97
C ALA A 94 -6.17 -16.94 5.16
N MET A 95 -6.32 -15.60 5.23
CA MET A 95 -7.64 -14.98 5.29
C MET A 95 -8.40 -15.13 3.98
N ILE A 96 -7.75 -14.98 2.83
CA ILE A 96 -8.37 -15.17 1.52
C ILE A 96 -8.86 -16.62 1.38
N GLU A 97 -8.04 -17.60 1.79
CA GLU A 97 -8.46 -19.01 1.83
C GLU A 97 -9.64 -19.23 2.80
N LEU A 98 -9.62 -18.57 3.96
CA LEU A 98 -10.73 -18.63 4.92
C LEU A 98 -12.03 -18.05 4.34
N MET A 99 -11.95 -17.05 3.46
CA MET A 99 -13.10 -16.42 2.81
C MET A 99 -13.81 -17.35 1.80
N ASP A 100 -13.15 -18.41 1.34
CA ASP A 100 -13.74 -19.42 0.45
C ASP A 100 -14.48 -20.54 1.21
N GLU A 101 -14.41 -20.54 2.54
CA GLU A 101 -15.09 -21.51 3.41
C GLU A 101 -16.46 -21.00 3.90
N GLU A 102 -17.38 -21.92 4.20
CA GLU A 102 -18.65 -21.57 4.83
C GLU A 102 -18.44 -21.28 6.34
N LEU A 103 -18.22 -20.01 6.67
CA LEU A 103 -18.07 -19.56 8.06
C LEU A 103 -19.31 -18.85 8.58
N ASP A 104 -19.72 -19.19 9.79
CA ASP A 104 -20.74 -18.43 10.51
C ASP A 104 -20.19 -17.10 11.10
N MET A 105 -18.91 -17.10 11.50
CA MET A 105 -18.27 -15.98 12.20
C MET A 105 -16.73 -16.05 12.12
N VAL A 106 -16.08 -14.88 12.12
CA VAL A 106 -14.62 -14.71 12.27
C VAL A 106 -14.29 -14.01 13.60
N LEU A 107 -13.38 -14.58 14.38
CA LEU A 107 -12.86 -13.94 15.61
C LEU A 107 -11.41 -13.52 15.42
N VAL A 108 -11.16 -12.22 15.39
CA VAL A 108 -9.84 -11.64 15.19
C VAL A 108 -9.23 -11.29 16.56
N VAL A 109 -8.14 -11.97 16.91
CA VAL A 109 -7.48 -11.81 18.22
C VAL A 109 -6.21 -10.97 18.08
N GLY A 110 -6.13 -9.87 18.82
CA GLY A 110 -4.93 -9.04 18.93
C GLY A 110 -5.18 -7.66 19.52
N GLY A 111 -4.12 -6.94 19.88
CA GLY A 111 -4.25 -5.61 20.49
C GLY A 111 -4.81 -4.57 19.52
N PHE A 112 -5.67 -3.66 20.00
CA PHE A 112 -6.31 -2.61 19.18
C PHE A 112 -5.34 -1.64 18.49
N ASN A 113 -4.08 -1.59 18.92
CA ASN A 113 -3.03 -0.77 18.31
C ASN A 113 -2.20 -1.53 17.26
N SER A 114 -2.57 -2.77 16.92
CA SER A 114 -1.88 -3.60 15.93
C SER A 114 -2.46 -3.35 14.53
N SER A 115 -1.66 -2.77 13.64
CA SER A 115 -2.08 -2.55 12.25
C SER A 115 -2.36 -3.86 11.51
N ASN A 116 -1.60 -4.94 11.79
CA ASN A 116 -1.88 -6.25 11.22
C ASN A 116 -3.24 -6.79 11.68
N THR A 117 -3.57 -6.62 12.95
CA THR A 117 -4.85 -7.10 13.49
C THR A 117 -6.01 -6.28 12.95
N SER A 118 -5.85 -4.95 12.84
CA SER A 118 -6.81 -4.08 12.17
C SER A 118 -7.09 -4.55 10.75
N HIS A 119 -6.03 -4.92 10.03
CA HIS A 119 -6.14 -5.32 8.65
C HIS A 119 -6.85 -6.67 8.46
N LEU A 120 -6.61 -7.64 9.37
CA LEU A 120 -7.36 -8.91 9.36
C LEU A 120 -8.86 -8.70 9.63
N GLN A 121 -9.19 -7.77 10.53
CA GLN A 121 -10.58 -7.39 10.81
C GLN A 121 -11.25 -6.77 9.57
N GLU A 122 -10.58 -5.83 8.90
CA GLU A 122 -11.07 -5.22 7.66
C GLU A 122 -11.31 -6.28 6.56
N LEU A 123 -10.41 -7.25 6.40
CA LEU A 123 -10.58 -8.34 5.43
C LEU A 123 -11.82 -9.19 5.73
N ALA A 124 -12.05 -9.53 7.01
CA ALA A 124 -13.24 -10.29 7.41
C ALA A 124 -14.54 -9.51 7.13
N GLU A 125 -14.56 -8.21 7.44
CA GLU A 125 -15.68 -7.31 7.16
C GLU A 125 -15.94 -7.16 5.65
N HIS A 126 -14.90 -6.95 4.85
CA HIS A 126 -15.01 -6.88 3.39
C HIS A 126 -15.45 -8.20 2.76
N GLY A 127 -15.08 -9.33 3.36
CA GLY A 127 -15.57 -10.65 2.97
C GLY A 127 -17.03 -10.91 3.29
N GLY A 128 -17.70 -10.00 4.01
CA GLY A 128 -19.11 -10.13 4.38
C GLY A 128 -19.35 -11.05 5.58
N PHE A 129 -18.29 -11.44 6.29
CA PHE A 129 -18.42 -12.28 7.47
C PHE A 129 -18.82 -11.46 8.70
N THR A 130 -19.66 -12.05 9.55
CA THR A 130 -19.84 -11.54 10.91
C THR A 130 -18.51 -11.66 11.64
N SER A 131 -17.92 -10.55 12.08
CA SER A 131 -16.58 -10.55 12.66
C SER A 131 -16.49 -9.75 13.96
N TYR A 132 -15.59 -10.17 14.85
CA TYR A 132 -15.34 -9.52 16.13
C TYR A 132 -13.85 -9.40 16.40
N TRP A 133 -13.42 -8.22 16.86
CA TRP A 133 -12.05 -7.95 17.28
C TRP A 133 -11.94 -7.99 18.81
N VAL A 134 -11.17 -8.96 19.32
CA VAL A 134 -10.92 -9.12 20.75
C VAL A 134 -9.44 -8.94 21.09
N ASN A 135 -9.14 -8.12 22.10
CA ASN A 135 -7.79 -7.92 22.61
C ASN A 135 -7.52 -8.65 23.94
N GLU A 136 -8.57 -9.06 24.64
CA GLU A 136 -8.50 -9.77 25.91
C GLU A 136 -9.67 -10.76 26.08
N PRO A 137 -9.52 -11.83 26.89
CA PRO A 137 -10.56 -12.84 27.06
C PRO A 137 -11.89 -12.28 27.59
N THR A 138 -11.84 -11.19 28.36
CA THR A 138 -13.01 -10.50 28.93
C THR A 138 -13.92 -9.86 27.87
N CYS A 139 -13.45 -9.69 26.64
CA CYS A 139 -14.29 -9.26 25.52
C CYS A 139 -15.33 -10.32 25.12
N ILE A 140 -15.10 -11.59 25.47
CA ILE A 140 -16.02 -12.69 25.17
C ILE A 140 -16.92 -12.86 26.39
N GLY A 141 -18.16 -12.36 26.28
CA GLY A 141 -19.17 -12.59 27.30
C GLY A 141 -19.49 -14.08 27.41
N MET A 142 -19.38 -14.67 28.60
CA MET A 142 -19.98 -15.97 28.85
C MET A 142 -21.49 -15.76 28.97
N ALA A 143 -22.26 -16.52 28.17
CA ALA A 143 -23.70 -16.62 28.32
C ALA A 143 -24.08 -17.32 29.63
#